data_AF-G5LRB6-F1
#
_entry.id   AF-G5LRB6-F1
#
_cell.length_a   1.000
_cell.length_b   1.000
_cell.length_c   1.000
_cell.angle_alpha   90.00
_cell.angle_beta   90.00
_cell.angle_gamma   90.00
#
_symmetry.space_group_name_H-M   'P 1'
#
loop_
_entity.id
_entity.type
_entity.pdbx_description
1 polymer ?
#
loop_
_entity_poly.entity_id
_entity_poly.type
_entity_poly.pdbx_seq_one_letter_code
_entity_poly.pdbx_strand_id
1 'polypeptide(L)'
;MQRLRDPENGCPWDKEQTFASIAPYTLEETYEVLDAIAREDFDDLRGELGDLLFQVVFYAQMAQEEGRFDFNDICAAISDKLERRHPHVFGELSADNSEEALVRWEQIKTEERAHFRCRSRRFACG
;
A
#
# COMPACT_ATOMS: atom_id res chain seq x y z
N MET A 1 -11.60 10.26 7.55
CA MET A 1 -10.88 11.07 6.56
C MET A 1 -11.79 12.01 5.78
N GLN A 2 -12.80 11.50 5.07
CA GLN A 2 -13.75 12.33 4.29
C GLN A 2 -14.27 13.58 5.01
N ARG A 3 -14.72 13.46 6.27
CA ARG A 3 -15.18 14.60 7.06
C ARG A 3 -14.06 15.58 7.44
N LEU A 4 -12.84 15.10 7.66
CA LEU A 4 -11.67 15.93 7.98
C LEU A 4 -11.26 16.79 6.79
N ARG A 5 -11.41 16.26 5.57
CA ARG A 5 -11.09 16.95 4.31
C ARG A 5 -12.31 17.46 3.54
N ASP A 6 -13.48 17.51 4.18
CA ASP A 6 -14.68 18.09 3.59
C ASP A 6 -14.38 19.54 3.17
N PRO A 7 -14.58 19.95 1.91
CA PRO A 7 -14.13 21.25 1.41
C PRO A 7 -14.63 22.43 2.24
N GLU A 8 -15.88 22.34 2.70
CA GLU A 8 -16.57 23.41 3.44
C GLU A 8 -16.29 23.33 4.95
N ASN A 9 -16.47 22.16 5.56
CA ASN A 9 -16.48 21.99 7.03
C ASN A 9 -15.26 21.25 7.58
N GLY A 10 -14.34 20.83 6.72
CA GLY A 10 -13.15 20.10 7.08
C GLY A 10 -12.13 20.95 7.85
N CYS A 11 -11.22 20.25 8.53
CA CYS A 11 -10.10 20.85 9.23
C CYS A 11 -9.19 21.58 8.23
N PRO A 12 -8.82 22.86 8.49
CA PRO A 12 -7.97 23.63 7.58
C PRO A 12 -6.64 22.95 7.28
N TRP A 13 -5.99 22.39 8.30
CA TRP A 13 -4.72 21.68 8.15
C TRP A 13 -4.87 20.43 7.30
N ASP A 14 -5.92 19.63 7.53
CA ASP A 14 -6.13 18.42 6.75
C ASP A 14 -6.41 18.76 5.28
N LYS A 15 -7.13 19.85 4.99
CA LYS A 15 -7.48 20.26 3.61
C LYS A 15 -6.29 20.73 2.78
N GLU A 16 -5.33 21.43 3.38
CA GLU A 16 -4.17 21.97 2.66
C GLU A 16 -3.13 20.89 2.30
N GLN A 17 -3.22 19.69 2.88
CA GLN A 17 -2.26 18.62 2.60
C GLN A 17 -2.35 18.10 1.17
N THR A 18 -1.19 17.71 0.66
CA THR A 18 -0.97 17.12 -0.66
C THR A 18 -0.20 15.81 -0.51
N PHE A 19 -0.12 15.00 -1.57
CA PHE A 19 0.73 13.81 -1.58
C PHE A 19 2.17 14.09 -1.14
N ALA A 20 2.73 15.24 -1.55
CA ALA A 20 4.10 15.62 -1.22
C ALA A 20 4.27 16.04 0.25
N SER A 21 3.27 16.69 0.84
CA SER A 21 3.35 17.12 2.24
C SER A 21 3.13 15.96 3.22
N ILE A 22 2.39 14.91 2.82
CA ILE A 22 2.19 13.71 3.64
C ILE A 22 3.39 12.73 3.60
N ALA A 23 4.18 12.74 2.52
CA ALA A 23 5.33 11.86 2.33
C ALA A 23 6.35 11.83 3.50
N PRO A 24 6.81 12.96 4.08
CA PRO A 24 7.73 12.94 5.21
C PRO A 24 7.12 12.26 6.45
N TYR A 25 5.85 12.51 6.76
CA TYR A 25 5.17 11.86 7.88
C TYR A 25 5.08 10.35 7.67
N THR A 26 4.82 9.89 6.45
CA THR A 26 4.84 8.43 6.16
C THR A 26 6.21 7.80 6.44
N LEU A 27 7.30 8.54 6.19
CA LEU A 27 8.64 8.07 6.51
C LEU A 27 8.85 8.01 8.03
N GLU A 28 8.42 9.04 8.75
CA GLU A 28 8.48 9.10 10.23
C GLU A 28 7.71 7.92 10.85
N GLU A 29 6.44 7.70 10.51
CA GLU A 29 5.64 6.57 11.04
C GLU A 29 6.28 5.21 10.72
N THR A 30 6.95 5.09 9.57
CA THR A 30 7.67 3.86 9.23
C THR A 30 8.83 3.63 10.20
N TYR A 31 9.55 4.67 10.61
CA TYR A 31 10.62 4.55 11.60
C TYR A 31 10.08 4.22 13.00
N GLU A 32 8.95 4.80 13.40
CA GLU A 32 8.31 4.49 14.69
C GLU A 32 7.83 3.04 14.75
N VAL A 33 7.22 2.52 13.68
CA VAL A 33 6.89 1.09 13.56
C VAL A 33 8.14 0.21 13.72
N LEU A 34 9.26 0.58 13.09
CA LEU A 34 10.51 -0.17 13.20
C LEU A 34 11.10 -0.11 14.62
N ASP A 35 11.00 1.03 15.28
CA ASP A 35 11.47 1.22 16.66
C ASP A 35 10.62 0.40 17.65
N ALA A 36 9.30 0.42 17.53
CA ALA A 36 8.39 -0.40 18.33
C ALA A 36 8.67 -1.90 18.17
N ILE A 37 8.96 -2.36 16.94
CA ILE A 37 9.40 -3.74 16.69
C ILE A 37 10.74 -4.02 17.37
N ALA A 38 11.72 -3.11 17.27
CA ALA A 38 13.04 -3.30 17.85
C ALA A 38 13.02 -3.36 19.39
N ARG A 39 12.06 -2.66 20.01
CA ARG A 39 11.81 -2.68 21.45
C ARG A 39 10.92 -3.83 21.92
N GLU A 40 10.35 -4.61 20.99
CA GLU A 40 9.33 -5.63 21.28
C GLU A 40 8.10 -5.06 22.05
N ASP A 41 7.76 -3.79 21.80
CA ASP A 41 6.64 -3.11 22.44
C ASP A 41 5.38 -3.23 21.57
N PHE A 42 4.56 -4.24 21.87
CA PHE A 42 3.38 -4.57 21.06
C PHE A 42 2.19 -3.63 21.29
N ASP A 43 2.13 -2.94 22.43
CA ASP A 43 1.10 -1.94 22.69
C ASP A 43 1.34 -0.70 21.84
N ASP A 44 2.61 -0.28 21.76
CA ASP A 44 3.10 0.82 20.94
C ASP A 44 3.00 0.48 19.44
N LEU A 45 3.46 -0.71 19.05
CA LEU A 45 3.40 -1.20 17.66
C LEU A 45 1.98 -1.13 17.09
N ARG A 46 0.96 -1.44 17.89
CA ARG A 46 -0.44 -1.33 17.45
C ARG A 46 -0.85 0.12 17.15
N GLY A 47 -0.37 1.08 17.94
CA GLY A 47 -0.57 2.51 17.71
C GLY A 47 0.08 2.95 16.41
N GLU A 48 1.38 2.67 16.27
CA GLU A 48 2.18 3.08 15.11
C GLU A 48 1.69 2.45 13.80
N LEU A 49 1.24 1.19 13.81
CA LEU A 49 0.58 0.58 12.65
C LEU A 49 -0.74 1.27 12.30
N GLY A 50 -1.45 1.79 13.30
CA GLY A 50 -2.65 2.61 13.12
C GLY A 50 -2.34 3.94 12.46
N ASP A 51 -1.28 4.63 12.88
CA ASP A 51 -0.84 5.90 12.31
C ASP A 51 -0.30 5.71 10.88
N LEU A 52 0.45 4.63 10.62
CA LEU A 52 0.85 4.26 9.28
C LEU A 52 -0.35 3.95 8.37
N LEU A 53 -1.37 3.25 8.88
CA LEU A 53 -2.62 3.01 8.14
C LEU A 53 -3.38 4.31 7.89
N PHE A 54 -3.37 5.25 8.84
CA PHE A 54 -3.95 6.57 8.67
C PHE A 54 -3.33 7.29 7.47
N GLN A 55 -2.01 7.23 7.28
CA GLN A 55 -1.36 7.79 6.09
C GLN A 55 -1.90 7.17 4.78
N VAL A 56 -2.09 5.84 4.74
CA VAL A 56 -2.68 5.15 3.57
C VAL A 56 -4.10 5.64 3.27
N VAL A 57 -4.92 5.78 4.31
CA VAL A 57 -6.29 6.31 4.18
C VAL A 57 -6.28 7.77 3.72
N PHE A 58 -5.31 8.57 4.17
CA PHE A 58 -5.13 9.95 3.75
C PHE A 58 -4.83 10.03 2.25
N TYR A 59 -3.88 9.24 1.75
CA TYR A 59 -3.58 9.17 0.32
C TYR A 59 -4.77 8.70 -0.52
N ALA A 60 -5.50 7.70 -0.03
CA ALA A 60 -6.69 7.20 -0.69
C ALA A 60 -7.77 8.30 -0.81
N GLN A 61 -7.95 9.11 0.25
CA GLN A 61 -8.89 10.23 0.22
C GLN A 61 -8.48 11.30 -0.81
N MET A 62 -7.21 11.70 -0.84
CA MET A 62 -6.72 12.68 -1.83
C MET A 62 -6.81 12.13 -3.26
N ALA A 63 -6.51 10.85 -3.47
CA ALA A 63 -6.65 10.21 -4.78
C ALA A 63 -8.11 10.13 -5.24
N GLN A 64 -9.03 9.90 -4.31
CA GLN A 64 -10.46 9.88 -4.57
C GLN A 64 -10.99 11.28 -4.91
N GLU A 65 -10.52 12.33 -4.21
CA GLU A 65 -10.81 13.74 -4.54
C GLU A 65 -10.39 14.09 -5.97
N GLU A 66 -9.29 13.52 -6.46
CA GLU A 66 -8.81 13.68 -7.83
C GLU A 66 -9.41 12.66 -8.84
N GLY A 67 -10.32 11.79 -8.42
CA GLY A 67 -10.96 10.78 -9.27
C GLY A 67 -10.00 9.72 -9.82
N ARG A 68 -8.89 9.43 -9.11
CA ARG A 68 -7.85 8.47 -9.56
C ARG A 68 -8.11 7.04 -9.11
N PHE A 69 -8.31 6.86 -7.81
CA PHE A 69 -8.59 5.60 -7.13
C PHE A 69 -9.05 5.90 -5.70
N ASP A 70 -9.71 4.95 -5.05
CA ASP A 70 -10.09 5.04 -3.64
C ASP A 70 -9.42 3.94 -2.79
N PHE A 71 -9.81 3.85 -1.51
CA PHE A 71 -9.25 2.86 -0.59
C PHE A 71 -9.61 1.42 -0.99
N ASN A 72 -10.81 1.19 -1.55
CA ASN A 72 -11.23 -0.13 -2.00
C ASN A 72 -10.41 -0.57 -3.21
N ASP A 73 -10.08 0.34 -4.13
CA ASP A 73 -9.20 0.04 -5.26
C ASP A 73 -7.80 -0.41 -4.79
N ILE A 74 -7.27 0.23 -3.74
CA ILE A 74 -5.99 -0.18 -3.13
C ILE A 74 -6.10 -1.59 -2.55
N CYS A 75 -7.15 -1.86 -1.77
CA CYS A 75 -7.41 -3.17 -1.17
C CYS A 75 -7.59 -4.26 -2.24
N ALA A 76 -8.38 -4.00 -3.28
CA ALA A 76 -8.60 -4.94 -4.37
C ALA A 76 -7.27 -5.23 -5.10
N ALA A 77 -6.48 -4.20 -5.41
CA ALA A 77 -5.20 -4.36 -6.10
C ALA A 77 -4.18 -5.20 -5.31
N ILE A 78 -4.18 -5.12 -3.97
CA ILE A 78 -3.33 -6.00 -3.15
C ILE A 78 -3.92 -7.41 -3.02
N SER A 79 -5.23 -7.55 -2.86
CA SER A 79 -5.92 -8.86 -2.82
C SER A 79 -5.68 -9.66 -4.10
N ASP A 80 -5.95 -9.08 -5.27
CA ASP A 80 -5.71 -9.71 -6.58
C ASP A 80 -4.24 -10.12 -6.74
N LYS A 81 -3.31 -9.28 -6.26
CA LYS A 81 -1.88 -9.56 -6.29
C LYS A 81 -1.50 -10.72 -5.38
N LEU A 82 -2.08 -10.80 -4.19
CA LEU A 82 -1.82 -11.88 -3.23
C LEU A 82 -2.37 -13.21 -3.73
N GLU A 83 -3.59 -13.24 -4.28
CA GLU A 83 -4.17 -14.43 -4.88
C GLU A 83 -3.31 -14.94 -6.04
N ARG A 84 -2.92 -14.04 -6.94
CA ARG A 84 -2.09 -14.41 -8.11
C ARG A 84 -0.69 -14.88 -7.74
N ARG A 85 -0.08 -14.33 -6.68
CA ARG A 85 1.28 -14.71 -6.26
C ARG A 85 1.32 -15.89 -5.28
N HIS A 86 0.18 -16.27 -4.70
CA HIS A 86 0.06 -17.48 -3.88
C HIS A 86 -0.93 -18.50 -4.48
N PRO A 87 -0.66 -19.02 -5.69
CA PRO A 87 -1.52 -20.04 -6.28
C PRO A 87 -1.53 -21.36 -5.49
N HIS A 88 -0.61 -21.50 -4.53
CA HIS A 88 -0.54 -22.61 -3.57
C HIS A 88 -1.41 -22.45 -2.34
N VAL A 89 -1.92 -21.25 -2.09
CA VAL A 89 -2.90 -20.97 -1.03
C VAL A 89 -4.30 -20.79 -1.61
N PHE A 90 -4.41 -20.12 -2.77
CA PHE A 90 -5.70 -19.70 -3.34
C PHE A 90 -6.06 -20.38 -4.67
N GLY A 91 -5.17 -21.20 -5.24
CA GLY A 91 -5.39 -21.94 -6.48
C GLY A 91 -5.17 -23.45 -6.33
N GLU A 92 -5.00 -24.16 -7.45
CA GLU A 92 -4.85 -25.64 -7.45
C GLU A 92 -3.38 -26.13 -7.35
N LEU A 93 -2.39 -25.24 -7.29
CA LEU A 93 -0.98 -25.60 -7.39
C LEU A 93 -0.33 -25.77 -6.00
N SER A 94 -0.17 -26.98 -5.47
CA SER A 94 0.50 -27.16 -4.17
C SER A 94 1.97 -26.70 -4.19
N ALA A 95 2.43 -26.16 -3.07
CA ALA A 95 3.84 -26.00 -2.74
C ALA A 95 4.10 -26.85 -1.49
N ASP A 96 5.05 -27.77 -1.56
CA ASP A 96 5.23 -28.79 -0.52
C ASP A 96 6.11 -28.27 0.64
N ASN A 97 6.81 -27.15 0.45
CA ASN A 97 7.65 -26.50 1.45
C ASN A 97 7.81 -24.98 1.20
N SER A 98 8.35 -24.27 2.19
CA SER A 98 8.54 -22.81 2.16
C SER A 98 9.55 -22.33 1.11
N GLU A 99 10.55 -23.14 0.77
CA GLU A 99 11.57 -22.80 -0.23
C GLU A 99 10.97 -22.79 -1.64
N GLU A 100 10.15 -23.79 -1.98
CA GLU A 100 9.40 -23.83 -3.23
C GLU A 100 8.39 -22.69 -3.35
N ALA A 101 7.70 -22.35 -2.26
CA ALA A 101 6.79 -21.20 -2.23
C ALA A 101 7.53 -19.88 -2.51
N LEU A 102 8.72 -19.68 -1.93
CA LEU A 102 9.59 -18.51 -2.13
C LEU A 102 10.11 -18.40 -3.56
N VAL A 103 10.57 -19.51 -4.16
CA VAL A 103 11.06 -19.53 -5.54
C VAL A 103 9.93 -19.15 -6.51
N ARG A 104 8.74 -19.74 -6.34
CA ARG A 104 7.58 -19.41 -7.18
C ARG A 104 7.14 -17.95 -7.00
N TRP A 105 7.13 -17.45 -5.76
CA TRP A 105 6.81 -16.06 -5.46
C TRP A 105 7.74 -15.08 -6.21
N GLU A 106 9.06 -15.31 -6.18
CA GLU A 106 10.02 -14.44 -6.87
C GLU A 106 9.98 -14.58 -8.41
N GLN A 107 9.64 -15.76 -8.94
CA GLN A 107 9.39 -15.95 -10.38
C GLN A 107 8.21 -15.10 -10.85
N ILE A 108 7.05 -15.21 -10.19
CA ILE A 108 5.84 -14.44 -10.54
C ILE A 108 6.10 -12.94 -10.43
N LYS A 109 6.83 -12.49 -9.39
CA LYS A 109 7.23 -11.09 -9.21
C LYS A 109 8.13 -10.59 -10.35
N THR A 110 8.98 -11.46 -10.89
CA THR A 110 9.88 -11.12 -12.02
C THR A 110 9.10 -10.96 -13.32
N GLU A 111 8.16 -11.85 -13.60
CA GLU A 111 7.27 -11.78 -14.78
C GLU A 111 6.41 -10.51 -14.76
N GLU A 112 5.85 -10.15 -13.60
CA GLU A 112 5.12 -8.89 -13.42
C GLU A 112 5.97 -7.66 -13.72
N ARG A 113 7.20 -7.60 -13.19
CA ARG A 113 8.12 -6.48 -13.43
C ARG A 113 8.44 -6.34 -14.92
N ALA A 114 8.58 -7.45 -15.64
CA ALA A 114 8.78 -7.45 -17.08
C ALA A 114 7.55 -6.91 -17.84
N HIS A 115 6.34 -7.29 -17.42
CA HIS A 115 5.09 -6.81 -18.00
C HIS A 115 4.86 -5.30 -17.74
N PHE A 116 5.10 -4.82 -16.51
CA PHE A 116 5.01 -3.40 -16.17
C PHE A 116 6.01 -2.53 -16.92
N ARG A 117 7.26 -2.98 -17.09
CA ARG A 117 8.29 -2.29 -17.90
C ARG A 117 7.91 -2.21 -19.39
N CYS A 118 7.14 -3.17 -19.90
CA CYS A 118 6.66 -3.14 -21.28
C CYS A 118 5.51 -2.14 -21.47
N ARG A 119 4.57 -2.06 -20.50
CA ARG A 119 3.47 -1.07 -20.51
C ARG A 119 3.99 0.37 -20.36
N SER A 120 4.93 0.64 -19.46
CA SER A 120 5.45 2.01 -19.26
C SER A 120 6.22 2.54 -20.48
N ARG A 121 6.89 1.67 -21.25
CA ARG A 121 7.57 2.05 -22.49
C ARG A 121 6.64 2.36 -23.66
N ARG A 122 5.43 1.78 -23.71
CA ARG A 122 4.45 2.09 -24.77
C ARG A 122 3.81 3.47 -24.60
N PHE A 123 3.72 3.99 -23.37
CA PHE A 123 3.20 5.33 -23.10
C PHE A 123 4.25 6.45 -23.22
N ALA A 124 5.54 6.12 -23.31
CA ALA A 124 6.63 7.11 -23.46
C ALA A 124 6.97 7.47 -24.91
N CYS A 125 6.20 6.99 -25.90
CA CYS A 125 6.44 7.21 -27.33
C CYS A 125 5.17 7.67 -28.08
N GLY A 126 4.22 8.30 -27.38
CA GLY A 126 3.00 8.89 -27.95
C GLY A 126 2.95 10.39 -27.71
#